data_AF-A0A4V1ADL0-F1
#
_entry.id   AF-A0A4V1ADL0-F1
#
_cell.length_a   1.000
_cell.length_b   1.000
_cell.length_c   1.000
_cell.angle_alpha   90.00
_cell.angle_beta   90.00
_cell.angle_gamma   90.00
#
_symmetry.space_group_name_H-M   'P 1'
#
loop_
_entity.id
_entity.type
_entity.pdbx_description
1 polymer ?
#
loop_
_entity_poly.entity_id
_entity_poly.type
_entity_poly.pdbx_seq_one_letter_code
_entity_poly.pdbx_strand_id
1 'polypeptide(L)'
;MSRSYLQHPLLKNPVKWLRGVPKRHECDLQLQGYYDTKSLDSNPFAASLQDTRFDVSKIRFPIGNTVQIVVNKIHDLTTYRLTPVLEKPRYGQNPASYVINNKYYIDFLARKRFMPIPLKYRHRSSSMIGSIKSSSDFSSEIQTLYKEKIIQLIDQLPASETRTISKNSKILLKPGEVGHIDWSPNSIRAIQTPLVHEEVSICSNEDQYLVSLFLKLTAFMEV
;
A
#
# COMPACT_ATOMS: atom_id res chain seq x y z
N MET A 1 -39.11 33.64 -8.25
CA MET A 1 -37.64 33.79 -8.36
C MET A 1 -36.99 32.60 -7.68
N SER A 2 -36.52 31.60 -8.44
CA SER A 2 -35.80 30.47 -7.85
C SER A 2 -34.48 30.97 -7.30
N ARG A 3 -34.12 30.54 -6.09
CA ARG A 3 -32.87 30.94 -5.45
C ARG A 3 -31.68 30.45 -6.30
N SER A 4 -31.10 31.37 -7.06
CA SER A 4 -29.98 31.20 -8.02
C SER A 4 -28.84 30.31 -7.51
N TYR A 5 -28.63 30.26 -6.20
CA TYR A 5 -27.54 29.53 -5.57
C TYR A 5 -27.73 28.00 -5.48
N LEU A 6 -28.93 27.44 -5.72
CA LEU A 6 -29.15 25.97 -5.72
C LEU A 6 -29.00 25.29 -7.09
N GLN A 7 -28.81 26.08 -8.16
CA GLN A 7 -28.41 25.57 -9.47
C GLN A 7 -26.88 25.48 -9.61
N HIS A 8 -26.16 25.68 -8.50
CA HIS A 8 -24.71 25.73 -8.51
C HIS A 8 -24.10 24.37 -8.90
N PRO A 9 -23.28 24.29 -9.97
CA PRO A 9 -22.70 23.04 -10.51
C PRO A 9 -21.79 22.25 -9.55
N LEU A 10 -21.66 22.73 -8.33
CA LEU A 10 -20.75 22.25 -7.31
C LEU A 10 -21.51 21.66 -6.13
N LEU A 11 -22.84 21.86 -6.13
CA LEU A 11 -23.84 21.13 -5.36
C LEU A 11 -24.49 20.00 -6.21
N LYS A 12 -23.93 19.67 -7.38
CA LYS A 12 -24.29 18.51 -8.22
C LYS A 12 -23.07 17.92 -8.92
N ASN A 13 -22.98 16.59 -9.02
CA ASN A 13 -22.12 15.93 -10.00
C ASN A 13 -22.75 14.59 -10.41
N PRO A 14 -22.92 14.30 -11.71
CA PRO A 14 -22.15 13.18 -12.23
C PRO A 14 -21.73 13.35 -13.70
N VAL A 15 -20.58 13.98 -13.92
CA VAL A 15 -19.83 14.02 -15.19
C VAL A 15 -19.12 12.67 -15.43
N LYS A 16 -19.87 11.57 -15.44
CA LYS A 16 -19.30 10.24 -15.77
C LYS A 16 -18.99 10.07 -17.27
N TRP A 17 -19.40 10.99 -18.15
CA TRP A 17 -19.36 10.76 -19.60
C TRP A 17 -18.56 11.76 -20.46
N LEU A 18 -18.06 12.87 -19.91
CA LEU A 18 -17.38 13.89 -20.72
C LEU A 18 -15.86 13.85 -20.52
N ARG A 19 -15.11 13.58 -21.61
CA ARG A 19 -13.65 13.71 -21.66
C ARG A 19 -13.29 15.19 -21.85
N GLY A 20 -12.46 15.73 -20.96
CA GLY A 20 -11.88 17.09 -21.10
C GLY A 20 -12.39 18.17 -20.13
N VAL A 21 -13.30 17.87 -19.20
CA VAL A 21 -13.88 18.87 -18.28
C VAL A 21 -13.23 18.82 -16.87
N PRO A 22 -12.99 19.96 -16.19
CA PRO A 22 -12.42 20.01 -14.84
C PRO A 22 -13.33 19.33 -13.80
N LYS A 23 -12.76 18.48 -12.94
CA LYS A 23 -13.49 17.51 -12.09
C LYS A 23 -13.55 17.85 -10.60
N ARG A 24 -13.94 19.05 -10.16
CA ARG A 24 -14.00 19.35 -8.70
C ARG A 24 -15.19 20.20 -8.29
N HIS A 25 -15.66 19.96 -7.06
CA HIS A 25 -16.65 20.74 -6.31
C HIS A 25 -16.06 22.09 -5.85
N GLU A 26 -16.90 23.06 -5.51
CA GLU A 26 -16.48 24.40 -5.07
C GLU A 26 -16.05 24.25 -3.63
N CYS A 27 -14.75 24.38 -3.41
CA CYS A 27 -14.14 24.24 -2.10
C CYS A 27 -14.71 25.25 -1.11
N ASP A 28 -15.07 26.44 -1.59
CA ASP A 28 -15.46 27.59 -0.76
C ASP A 28 -16.88 27.45 -0.18
N LEU A 29 -17.70 26.53 -0.73
CA LEU A 29 -19.04 26.18 -0.23
C LEU A 29 -19.02 25.00 0.75
N GLN A 30 -17.88 24.33 0.91
CA GLN A 30 -17.72 23.26 1.89
C GLN A 30 -17.51 23.90 3.26
N LEU A 31 -18.54 23.84 4.12
CA LEU A 31 -18.47 24.36 5.48
C LEU A 31 -17.38 23.61 6.27
N GLN A 32 -16.25 24.28 6.51
CA GLN A 32 -15.11 23.78 7.28
C GLN A 32 -15.46 23.35 8.72
N GLY A 33 -16.67 23.64 9.21
CA GLY A 33 -17.12 23.28 10.56
C GLY A 33 -17.86 21.94 10.70
N TYR A 34 -18.31 21.31 9.60
CA TYR A 34 -19.06 20.04 9.69
C TYR A 34 -18.17 18.80 9.70
N TYR A 35 -16.93 18.94 9.23
CA TYR A 35 -15.93 17.89 9.26
C TYR A 35 -14.70 18.46 9.93
N ASP A 36 -14.36 17.95 11.11
CA ASP A 36 -13.09 18.27 11.76
C ASP A 36 -11.96 17.61 10.96
N THR A 37 -11.44 18.35 9.98
CA THR A 37 -10.38 17.89 9.10
C THR A 37 -9.09 17.63 9.87
N LYS A 38 -8.83 18.34 10.99
CA LYS A 38 -7.67 18.10 11.83
C LYS A 38 -7.78 16.76 12.55
N SER A 39 -8.96 16.45 13.10
CA SER A 39 -9.21 15.14 13.72
C SER A 39 -9.21 13.99 12.70
N LEU A 40 -9.73 14.22 11.48
CA LEU A 40 -9.71 13.23 10.40
C LEU A 40 -8.30 12.98 9.84
N ASP A 41 -7.50 14.03 9.65
CA ASP A 41 -6.10 13.91 9.19
C ASP A 41 -5.22 13.24 10.25
N SER A 42 -5.52 13.45 11.54
CA SER A 42 -4.86 12.78 12.66
C SER A 42 -5.35 11.33 12.89
N ASN A 43 -6.44 10.91 12.23
CA ASN A 43 -7.00 9.58 12.40
C ASN A 43 -6.47 8.63 11.30
N PRO A 44 -5.55 7.71 11.64
CA PRO A 44 -4.95 6.78 10.68
C PRO A 44 -5.98 5.87 9.99
N PHE A 45 -7.12 5.59 10.64
CA PHE A 45 -8.22 4.84 10.01
C PHE A 45 -9.00 5.68 8.99
N ALA A 46 -9.20 6.98 9.24
CA ALA A 46 -9.88 7.86 8.28
C ALA A 46 -8.99 8.12 7.05
N ALA A 47 -7.69 8.39 7.26
CA ALA A 47 -6.73 8.58 6.17
C ALA A 47 -6.57 7.33 5.28
N SER A 48 -6.59 6.12 5.86
CA SER A 48 -6.54 4.88 5.08
C SER A 48 -7.80 4.63 4.25
N LEU A 49 -8.96 5.16 4.66
CA LEU A 49 -10.21 5.13 3.89
C LEU A 49 -10.26 6.18 2.77
N GLN A 50 -9.52 7.30 2.89
CA GLN A 50 -9.52 8.38 1.90
C GLN A 50 -8.90 7.95 0.56
N ASP A 51 -7.89 7.09 0.59
CA ASP A 51 -7.17 6.67 -0.61
C ASP A 51 -7.35 5.17 -0.86
N THR A 52 -8.37 4.85 -1.67
CA THR A 52 -8.70 3.47 -2.06
C THR A 52 -8.32 3.20 -3.52
N ARG A 53 -7.99 1.95 -3.82
CA ARG A 53 -7.81 1.48 -5.20
C ARG A 53 -8.64 0.23 -5.43
N PHE A 54 -9.04 0.07 -6.69
CA PHE A 54 -9.61 -1.20 -7.12
C PHE A 54 -8.51 -2.24 -7.08
N ASP A 55 -8.74 -3.28 -6.30
CA ASP A 55 -8.10 -4.55 -6.51
C ASP A 55 -8.55 -5.12 -7.85
N VAL A 56 -7.83 -6.11 -8.34
CA VAL A 56 -8.09 -6.81 -9.60
C VAL A 56 -9.50 -7.44 -9.63
N SER A 57 -10.14 -7.73 -8.49
CA SER A 57 -11.55 -8.14 -8.40
C SER A 57 -12.58 -7.01 -8.63
N LYS A 58 -12.12 -5.78 -8.85
CA LYS A 58 -12.94 -4.55 -8.91
C LYS A 58 -13.59 -4.17 -7.58
N ILE A 59 -13.22 -4.82 -6.48
CA ILE A 59 -13.54 -4.36 -5.12
C ILE A 59 -12.51 -3.31 -4.72
N ARG A 60 -12.91 -2.31 -3.94
CA ARG A 60 -12.02 -1.25 -3.46
C ARG A 60 -11.45 -1.62 -2.10
N PHE A 61 -10.13 -1.46 -1.96
CA PHE A 61 -9.44 -1.60 -0.69
C PHE A 61 -8.61 -0.34 -0.40
N PRO A 62 -8.37 -0.03 0.90
CA PRO A 62 -7.36 0.94 1.31
C PRO A 62 -6.02 0.68 0.64
N ILE A 63 -5.36 1.69 0.08
CA ILE A 63 -4.06 1.52 -0.62
C ILE A 63 -3.02 0.87 0.30
N GLY A 64 -3.02 1.23 1.59
CA GLY A 64 -2.12 0.65 2.59
C GLY A 64 -2.25 -0.88 2.72
N ASN A 65 -3.42 -1.43 2.41
CA ASN A 65 -3.72 -2.86 2.48
C ASN A 65 -3.57 -3.55 1.12
N THR A 66 -2.94 -2.90 0.14
CA THR A 66 -2.72 -3.47 -1.19
C THR A 66 -1.23 -3.56 -1.53
N VAL A 67 -0.89 -4.61 -2.27
CA VAL A 67 0.39 -4.78 -2.94
C VAL A 67 0.27 -4.21 -4.35
N GLN A 68 1.25 -3.41 -4.75
CA GLN A 68 1.30 -2.84 -6.09
C GLN A 68 2.00 -3.81 -7.04
N ILE A 69 1.46 -3.95 -8.25
CA ILE A 69 1.95 -4.88 -9.25
C ILE A 69 2.18 -4.12 -10.55
N VAL A 70 3.40 -4.21 -11.08
CA VAL A 70 3.75 -3.64 -12.38
C VAL A 70 4.03 -4.74 -13.38
N VAL A 71 4.07 -4.36 -14.65
CA VAL A 71 4.57 -5.23 -15.71
C VAL A 71 6.01 -4.82 -16.00
N ASN A 72 6.96 -5.73 -15.77
CA ASN A 72 8.37 -5.52 -16.08
C ASN A 72 8.76 -6.36 -17.30
N LYS A 73 9.61 -5.78 -18.14
CA LYS A 73 10.23 -6.50 -19.27
C LYS A 73 11.47 -7.22 -18.75
N ILE A 74 11.58 -8.51 -19.00
CA ILE A 74 12.78 -9.29 -18.66
C ILE A 74 13.83 -9.01 -19.75
N HIS A 75 15.07 -8.70 -19.34
CA HIS A 75 16.10 -8.13 -20.22
C HIS A 75 16.47 -8.98 -21.45
N ASP A 76 16.19 -10.29 -21.43
CA ASP A 76 16.66 -11.21 -22.47
C ASP A 76 15.55 -11.84 -23.34
N LEU A 77 14.29 -11.48 -23.11
CA LEU A 77 13.17 -12.04 -23.85
C LEU A 77 12.12 -10.96 -24.11
N THR A 78 11.37 -11.08 -25.21
CA THR A 78 10.12 -10.32 -25.44
C THR A 78 9.01 -10.70 -24.44
N THR A 79 9.36 -11.31 -23.31
CA THR A 79 8.46 -11.72 -22.25
C THR A 79 8.34 -10.63 -21.21
N TYR A 80 7.10 -10.46 -20.77
CA TYR A 80 6.71 -9.52 -19.75
C TYR A 80 6.29 -10.30 -18.52
N ARG A 81 6.65 -9.82 -17.34
CA ARG A 81 6.30 -10.46 -16.08
C ARG A 81 5.58 -9.49 -15.17
N LEU A 82 4.59 -10.00 -14.45
CA LEU A 82 4.03 -9.27 -13.31
C LEU A 82 5.04 -9.30 -12.17
N THR A 83 5.32 -8.13 -11.59
CA THR A 83 6.31 -7.99 -10.52
C THR A 83 5.71 -7.11 -9.42
N PRO A 84 5.73 -7.55 -8.15
CA PRO A 84 5.32 -6.71 -7.05
C PRO A 84 6.33 -5.60 -6.81
N VAL A 85 5.86 -4.42 -6.38
CA VAL A 85 6.70 -3.28 -6.04
C VAL A 85 6.19 -2.61 -4.78
N LEU A 86 7.12 -2.07 -3.97
CA LEU A 86 6.79 -1.40 -2.71
C LEU A 86 6.24 0.01 -2.93
N GLU A 87 6.77 0.71 -3.92
CA GLU A 87 6.40 2.08 -4.24
C GLU A 87 5.79 2.18 -5.62
N LYS A 88 4.93 3.20 -5.79
CA LYS A 88 4.32 3.47 -7.06
C LYS A 88 5.40 3.95 -8.05
N PRO A 89 5.47 3.38 -9.26
CA PRO A 89 6.31 3.91 -10.32
C PRO A 89 6.01 5.40 -10.56
N ARG A 90 7.08 6.21 -10.65
CA ARG A 90 7.02 7.66 -10.88
C ARG A 90 6.41 7.98 -12.25
N TYR A 91 6.05 9.24 -12.48
CA TYR A 91 5.49 9.67 -13.77
C TYR A 91 6.44 9.27 -14.91
N GLY A 92 5.90 8.56 -15.92
CA GLY A 92 6.68 7.99 -17.03
C GLY A 92 7.09 6.52 -16.87
N GLN A 93 6.92 5.92 -15.68
CA GLN A 93 7.20 4.50 -15.42
C GLN A 93 5.94 3.62 -15.59
N ASN A 94 6.15 2.29 -15.67
CA ASN A 94 5.12 1.29 -16.00
C ASN A 94 3.87 1.45 -15.12
N PRO A 95 2.65 1.44 -15.68
CA PRO A 95 1.42 1.52 -14.89
C PRO A 95 1.35 0.37 -13.88
N ALA A 96 0.79 0.64 -12.69
CA ALA A 96 0.57 -0.36 -11.65
C ALA A 96 -0.90 -0.80 -11.60
N SER A 97 -1.10 -2.07 -11.28
CA SER A 97 -2.34 -2.64 -10.73
C SER A 97 -2.17 -2.86 -9.23
N TYR A 98 -3.25 -3.11 -8.52
CA TYR A 98 -3.26 -3.34 -7.08
C TYR A 98 -3.87 -4.70 -6.80
N VAL A 99 -3.32 -5.44 -5.84
CA VAL A 99 -3.94 -6.62 -5.25
C VAL A 99 -4.01 -6.48 -3.74
N ILE A 100 -5.05 -7.01 -3.08
CA ILE A 100 -5.08 -7.01 -1.60
C ILE A 100 -3.87 -7.77 -1.03
N ASN A 101 -3.30 -7.25 0.05
CA ASN A 101 -2.15 -7.81 0.76
C ASN A 101 -2.56 -9.02 1.61
N ASN A 102 -2.89 -10.13 0.94
CA ASN A 102 -3.28 -11.38 1.58
C ASN A 102 -2.73 -12.57 0.79
N LYS A 103 -1.90 -13.40 1.44
CA LYS A 103 -1.22 -14.53 0.80
C LYS A 103 -2.19 -15.52 0.15
N TYR A 104 -3.21 -15.97 0.89
CA TYR A 104 -4.16 -16.98 0.42
C TYR A 104 -4.97 -16.49 -0.79
N TYR A 105 -5.37 -15.22 -0.76
CA TYR A 105 -6.06 -14.60 -1.87
C TYR A 105 -5.17 -14.55 -3.10
N ILE A 106 -3.92 -14.12 -2.95
CA ILE A 106 -2.96 -14.07 -4.06
C ILE A 106 -2.66 -15.47 -4.62
N ASP A 107 -2.47 -16.47 -3.76
CA ASP A 107 -2.25 -17.87 -4.17
C ASP A 107 -3.46 -18.44 -4.93
N PHE A 108 -4.67 -18.16 -4.43
CA PHE A 108 -5.92 -18.54 -5.10
C PHE A 108 -6.00 -17.93 -6.50
N LEU A 109 -5.67 -16.64 -6.62
CA LEU A 109 -5.71 -15.92 -7.89
C LEU A 109 -4.62 -16.38 -8.86
N ALA A 110 -3.41 -16.69 -8.38
CA ALA A 110 -2.31 -17.19 -9.19
C ALA A 110 -2.64 -18.55 -9.84
N ARG A 111 -3.43 -19.39 -9.14
CA ARG A 111 -3.94 -20.67 -9.67
C ARG A 111 -5.10 -20.51 -10.66
N LYS A 112 -5.82 -19.38 -10.59
CA LYS A 112 -6.92 -19.05 -11.50
C LYS A 112 -6.40 -18.17 -12.65
N ARG A 113 -7.24 -17.95 -13.67
CA ARG A 113 -6.93 -17.05 -14.80
C ARG A 113 -7.09 -15.59 -14.38
N PHE A 114 -6.32 -15.15 -13.39
CA PHE A 114 -6.41 -13.82 -12.84
C PHE A 114 -5.07 -13.12 -12.88
N MET A 115 -4.94 -12.22 -13.84
CA MET A 115 -3.70 -11.49 -14.09
C MET A 115 -3.92 -10.02 -13.71
N PRO A 116 -3.28 -9.50 -12.64
CA PRO A 116 -3.22 -8.08 -12.25
C PRO A 116 -2.57 -7.17 -13.31
N ILE A 117 -2.95 -7.31 -14.57
CA ILE A 117 -2.40 -6.56 -15.68
C ILE A 117 -3.02 -5.16 -15.62
N PRO A 118 -2.20 -4.10 -15.47
CA PRO A 118 -2.67 -2.73 -15.41
C PRO A 118 -3.53 -2.38 -16.64
N LEU A 119 -4.60 -1.61 -16.43
CA LEU A 119 -5.57 -1.25 -17.48
C LEU A 119 -4.92 -0.67 -18.74
N LYS A 120 -3.85 0.13 -18.60
CA LYS A 120 -3.14 0.71 -19.74
C LYS A 120 -2.55 -0.36 -20.67
N TYR A 121 -2.02 -1.47 -20.15
CA TYR A 121 -1.56 -2.61 -20.97
C TYR A 121 -2.74 -3.33 -21.61
N ARG A 122 -3.86 -3.47 -20.90
CA ARG A 122 -5.08 -4.06 -21.46
C ARG A 122 -5.62 -3.29 -22.67
N HIS A 123 -5.53 -1.96 -22.62
CA HIS A 123 -6.06 -1.09 -23.69
C HIS A 123 -5.07 -0.82 -24.84
N ARG A 124 -3.77 -0.66 -24.55
CA ARG A 124 -2.77 -0.30 -25.58
C ARG A 124 -2.00 -1.48 -26.15
N SER A 125 -2.03 -2.63 -25.50
CA SER A 125 -1.19 -3.78 -25.83
C SER A 125 -1.93 -5.10 -25.62
N SER A 126 -3.16 -5.19 -26.13
CA SER A 126 -4.02 -6.37 -25.97
C SER A 126 -3.38 -7.66 -26.49
N SER A 127 -2.59 -7.58 -27.57
CA SER A 127 -1.82 -8.69 -28.13
C SER A 127 -0.74 -9.24 -27.18
N MET A 128 -0.25 -8.43 -26.24
CA MET A 128 0.78 -8.82 -25.26
C MET A 128 0.20 -9.37 -23.96
N ILE A 129 -1.11 -9.30 -23.74
CA ILE A 129 -1.74 -9.78 -22.49
C ILE A 129 -1.44 -11.26 -22.26
N GLY A 130 -1.49 -12.08 -23.31
CA GLY A 130 -1.25 -13.53 -23.20
C GLY A 130 0.21 -13.90 -22.90
N SER A 131 1.16 -13.00 -23.18
CA SER A 131 2.59 -13.22 -22.89
C SER A 131 3.00 -12.69 -21.51
N ILE A 132 2.18 -11.85 -20.87
CA ILE A 132 2.40 -11.39 -19.49
C ILE A 132 2.06 -12.53 -18.54
N LYS A 133 3.04 -13.06 -17.82
CA LYS A 133 2.83 -14.12 -16.82
C LYS A 133 3.23 -13.69 -15.41
N SER A 134 2.53 -14.20 -14.40
CA SER A 134 3.01 -14.19 -13.01
C SER A 134 3.98 -15.35 -12.79
N SER A 135 4.77 -15.25 -11.74
CA SER A 135 5.50 -16.39 -11.19
C SER A 135 4.55 -17.49 -10.72
N SER A 136 5.02 -18.74 -10.66
CA SER A 136 4.33 -19.83 -9.95
C SER A 136 4.21 -19.52 -8.45
N ASP A 137 5.25 -18.91 -7.88
CA ASP A 137 5.37 -18.62 -6.44
C ASP A 137 5.29 -17.12 -6.16
N PHE A 138 4.31 -16.46 -6.78
CA PHE A 138 4.18 -15.00 -6.73
C PHE A 138 3.98 -14.45 -5.31
N SER A 139 3.33 -15.21 -4.42
CA SER A 139 3.21 -14.84 -3.00
C SER A 139 4.54 -14.85 -2.27
N SER A 140 5.40 -15.83 -2.57
CA SER A 140 6.77 -15.90 -2.04
C SER A 140 7.60 -14.70 -2.51
N GLU A 141 7.43 -14.26 -3.76
CA GLU A 141 8.10 -13.04 -4.26
C GLU A 141 7.72 -11.79 -3.48
N ILE A 142 6.44 -11.64 -3.13
CA ILE A 142 5.96 -10.52 -2.29
C ILE A 142 6.57 -10.60 -0.89
N GLN A 143 6.59 -11.80 -0.29
CA GLN A 143 7.16 -12.01 1.03
C GLN A 143 8.67 -11.66 1.03
N THR A 144 9.41 -12.14 0.04
CA THR A 144 10.84 -11.86 -0.13
C THR A 144 11.08 -10.36 -0.32
N LEU A 145 10.29 -9.69 -1.15
CA LEU A 145 10.38 -8.24 -1.36
C LEU A 145 10.26 -7.45 -0.05
N TYR A 146 9.31 -7.82 0.82
CA TYR A 146 9.19 -7.19 2.14
C TYR A 146 10.40 -7.49 3.03
N LYS A 147 10.81 -8.76 3.12
CA LYS A 147 11.94 -9.17 3.97
C LYS A 147 13.24 -8.48 3.57
N GLU A 148 13.59 -8.49 2.29
CA GLU A 148 14.80 -7.86 1.76
C GLU A 148 14.82 -6.36 2.08
N LYS A 149 13.69 -5.67 1.90
CA LYS A 149 13.63 -4.24 2.22
C LYS A 149 13.72 -3.96 3.70
N ILE A 150 13.09 -4.79 4.54
CA ILE A 150 13.17 -4.68 5.99
C ILE A 150 14.63 -4.86 6.46
N ILE A 151 15.31 -5.90 6.00
CA ILE A 151 16.73 -6.16 6.32
C ILE A 151 17.58 -4.95 5.91
N GLN A 152 17.42 -4.46 4.68
CA GLN A 152 18.15 -3.28 4.20
C GLN A 152 17.95 -2.06 5.09
N LEU A 153 16.73 -1.82 5.58
CA LEU A 153 16.42 -0.67 6.45
C LEU A 153 16.99 -0.86 7.86
N ILE A 154 17.01 -2.09 8.37
CA ILE A 154 17.62 -2.42 9.67
C ILE A 154 19.13 -2.19 9.61
N ASP A 155 19.80 -2.64 8.55
CA ASP A 155 21.25 -2.48 8.36
C ASP A 155 21.66 -0.99 8.22
N GLN A 156 20.72 -0.13 7.82
CA GLN A 156 20.92 1.32 7.70
C GLN A 156 20.67 2.08 9.01
N LEU A 157 20.19 1.41 10.06
CA LEU A 157 19.96 2.07 11.34
C LEU A 157 21.30 2.46 11.98
N PRO A 158 21.40 3.67 12.55
CA PRO A 158 22.59 4.05 13.31
C PRO A 158 22.72 3.16 14.56
N ALA A 159 23.95 2.98 15.01
CA ALA A 159 24.26 2.14 16.18
C ALA A 159 23.41 2.56 17.40
N SER A 160 22.88 1.55 18.11
CA SER A 160 21.88 1.68 19.19
C SER A 160 22.25 2.73 20.26
N GLU A 161 23.55 2.96 20.49
CA GLU A 161 24.09 3.92 21.46
C GLU A 161 23.89 5.39 21.09
N THR A 162 23.62 5.71 19.82
CA THR A 162 23.48 7.09 19.34
C THR A 162 22.04 7.61 19.30
N ARG A 163 21.03 6.76 19.52
CA ARG A 163 19.62 7.14 19.41
C ARG A 163 18.98 7.35 20.77
N THR A 164 18.70 8.61 21.11
CA THR A 164 17.87 8.96 22.27
C THR A 164 16.38 8.79 21.92
N ILE A 165 15.84 7.58 22.07
CA ILE A 165 14.45 7.27 21.72
C ILE A 165 13.54 7.52 22.94
N SER A 166 12.53 8.37 22.79
CA SER A 166 11.49 8.56 23.80
C SER A 166 10.76 7.25 24.08
N LYS A 167 10.49 6.94 25.37
CA LYS A 167 9.81 5.70 25.78
C LYS A 167 8.46 5.50 25.07
N ASN A 168 7.72 6.58 24.81
CA ASN A 168 6.38 6.51 24.21
C ASN A 168 6.39 6.20 22.71
N SER A 169 7.52 6.40 22.03
CA SER A 169 7.70 6.10 20.60
C SER A 169 8.62 4.91 20.36
N LYS A 170 9.10 4.25 21.42
CA LYS A 170 10.02 3.13 21.30
C LYS A 170 9.28 1.86 20.91
N ILE A 171 9.75 1.20 19.86
CA ILE A 171 9.34 -0.16 19.49
C ILE A 171 10.57 -1.06 19.55
N LEU A 172 10.43 -2.23 20.16
CA LEU A 172 11.47 -3.25 20.23
C LEU A 172 11.27 -4.28 19.13
N LEU A 173 12.26 -4.47 18.28
CA LEU A 173 12.34 -5.63 17.40
C LEU A 173 13.04 -6.74 18.18
N LYS A 174 12.37 -7.88 18.37
CA LYS A 174 12.90 -9.02 19.12
C LYS A 174 13.07 -10.23 18.20
N PRO A 175 14.13 -11.03 18.38
CA PRO A 175 14.24 -12.32 17.72
C PRO A 175 13.03 -13.20 18.08
N GLY A 176 12.41 -13.83 17.09
CA GLY A 176 11.25 -14.70 17.30
C GLY A 176 10.57 -15.11 16.00
N GLU A 177 9.40 -15.74 16.10
CA GLU A 177 8.61 -16.11 14.92
C GLU A 177 7.96 -14.88 14.26
N VAL A 178 7.71 -14.95 12.94
CA VAL A 178 7.04 -13.87 12.21
C VAL A 178 5.59 -13.78 12.67
N GLY A 179 5.15 -12.59 13.06
CA GLY A 179 3.73 -12.27 13.19
C GLY A 179 3.25 -12.00 14.60
N HIS A 180 4.08 -12.18 15.62
CA HIS A 180 3.70 -11.76 16.96
C HIS A 180 4.04 -10.29 17.19
N ILE A 181 3.01 -9.48 17.39
CA ILE A 181 3.16 -8.06 17.73
C ILE A 181 2.46 -7.76 19.06
N ASP A 182 3.24 -7.36 20.06
CA ASP A 182 2.72 -6.85 21.33
C ASP A 182 2.52 -5.33 21.22
N TRP A 183 1.25 -4.92 21.20
CA TRP A 183 0.81 -3.52 21.21
C TRP A 183 0.08 -3.15 22.51
N SER A 184 0.32 -3.87 23.60
CA SER A 184 -0.38 -3.59 24.85
C SER A 184 -0.04 -2.19 25.39
N PRO A 185 -1.03 -1.45 25.93
CA PRO A 185 -0.83 -0.05 26.36
C PRO A 185 0.09 0.07 27.59
N ASN A 186 0.33 -1.03 28.29
CA ASN A 186 1.12 -1.08 29.53
C ASN A 186 2.52 -1.68 29.30
N SER A 187 2.87 -2.13 28.09
CA SER A 187 4.18 -2.67 27.75
C SER A 187 4.89 -1.80 26.72
N ILE A 188 6.20 -1.97 26.60
CA ILE A 188 6.94 -1.42 25.46
C ILE A 188 6.53 -2.25 24.25
N ARG A 189 6.00 -1.57 23.23
CA ARG A 189 5.58 -2.19 21.97
C ARG A 189 6.70 -3.03 21.40
N ALA A 190 6.41 -4.27 21.05
CA ALA A 190 7.41 -5.20 20.54
C ALA A 190 6.92 -5.94 19.30
N ILE A 191 7.80 -6.12 18.32
CA ILE A 191 7.57 -6.93 17.13
C ILE A 191 8.55 -8.10 17.20
N GLN A 192 8.04 -9.33 17.29
CA GLN A 192 8.87 -10.52 17.13
C GLN A 192 9.07 -10.81 15.65
N THR A 193 10.32 -11.07 15.27
CA THR A 193 10.67 -11.33 13.88
C THR A 193 11.97 -12.13 13.79
N PRO A 194 12.08 -13.09 12.84
CA PRO A 194 13.32 -13.80 12.59
C PRO A 194 14.31 -12.98 11.76
N LEU A 195 13.95 -11.74 11.39
CA LEU A 195 14.78 -10.83 10.61
C LEU A 195 15.81 -10.09 11.45
N VAL A 196 15.78 -10.24 12.77
CA VAL A 196 16.78 -9.70 13.70
C VAL A 196 17.37 -10.82 14.55
N HIS A 197 18.67 -10.77 14.79
CA HIS A 197 19.39 -11.73 15.64
C HIS A 197 19.51 -11.26 17.09
N GLU A 198 19.41 -9.95 17.31
CA GLU A 198 19.49 -9.31 18.62
C GLU A 198 18.35 -8.29 18.76
N GLU A 199 18.09 -7.81 19.98
CA GLU A 199 17.06 -6.81 20.22
C GLU A 199 17.47 -5.46 19.60
N VAL A 200 16.66 -4.95 18.66
CA VAL A 200 16.88 -3.66 18.00
C VAL A 200 15.80 -2.67 18.45
N SER A 201 16.20 -1.48 18.89
CA SER A 201 15.28 -0.42 19.27
C SER A 201 15.04 0.53 18.10
N ILE A 202 13.78 0.67 17.67
CA ILE A 202 13.39 1.62 16.61
C ILE A 202 12.44 2.69 17.16
N CYS A 203 12.38 3.83 16.48
CA CYS A 203 11.51 4.94 16.83
C CYS A 203 10.30 4.93 15.90
N SER A 204 9.08 4.78 16.45
CA SER A 204 7.84 4.73 15.67
C SER A 204 7.61 5.95 14.78
N ASN A 205 8.13 7.11 15.17
CA ASN A 205 7.92 8.38 14.46
C ASN A 205 8.96 8.62 13.37
N GLU A 206 10.20 8.15 13.56
CA GLU A 206 11.29 8.33 12.61
C GLU A 206 11.34 7.17 11.61
N ASP A 207 11.09 5.95 12.09
CA ASP A 207 11.18 4.70 11.33
C ASP A 207 9.78 4.23 10.84
N GLN A 208 8.85 5.16 10.60
CA GLN A 208 7.45 4.87 10.20
C GLN A 208 7.36 3.90 9.02
N TYR A 209 8.23 4.06 8.03
CA TYR A 209 8.22 3.21 6.85
C TYR A 209 8.61 1.77 7.19
N LEU A 210 9.64 1.56 8.01
CA LEU A 210 10.07 0.24 8.48
C LEU A 210 8.93 -0.43 9.28
N VAL A 211 8.31 0.29 10.21
CA VAL A 211 7.15 -0.20 10.97
C VAL A 211 6.01 -0.60 10.03
N SER A 212 5.72 0.22 9.01
CA SER A 212 4.67 -0.08 8.03
C SER A 212 4.95 -1.37 7.23
N LEU A 213 6.22 -1.66 6.91
CA LEU A 213 6.61 -2.87 6.20
C LEU A 213 6.46 -4.10 7.09
N PHE A 214 6.81 -4.01 8.38
CA PHE A 214 6.55 -5.08 9.34
C PHE A 214 5.07 -5.40 9.46
N LEU A 215 4.23 -4.37 9.62
CA LEU A 215 2.78 -4.55 9.68
C LEU A 215 2.23 -5.20 8.40
N LYS A 216 2.72 -4.79 7.22
CA LYS A 216 2.34 -5.41 5.94
C LYS A 216 2.79 -6.86 5.84
N LEU A 217 4.00 -7.18 6.28
CA LEU A 217 4.52 -8.55 6.27
C LEU A 217 3.70 -9.45 7.21
N THR A 218 3.39 -8.97 8.42
CA THR A 218 2.54 -9.70 9.37
C THR A 218 1.14 -9.92 8.81
N ALA A 219 0.46 -8.86 8.37
CA ALA A 219 -0.88 -8.96 7.79
C ALA A 219 -0.93 -9.83 6.51
N PHE A 220 0.19 -9.92 5.78
CA PHE A 220 0.29 -10.80 4.61
C PHE A 220 0.32 -12.28 5.00
N MET A 221 0.91 -12.59 6.15
CA MET A 221 1.13 -13.95 6.67
C MET A 221 -0.01 -14.44 7.56
N GLU A 222 -0.73 -13.53 8.22
CA GLU A 222 -1.88 -13.83 9.07
C GLU A 222 -3.11 -14.32 8.27
N VAL A 223 -3.86 -15.24 8.89
CA VAL A 223 -5.16 -15.78 8.44
C VAL A 223 -6.27 -15.09 9.20
#